data_AF-A0A7S4DG72-F1
#
_entry.id   AF-A0A7S4DG72-F1
#
_cell.length_a   1.000
_cell.length_b   1.000
_cell.length_c   1.000
_cell.angle_alpha   90.00
_cell.angle_beta   90.00
_cell.angle_gamma   90.00
#
_symmetry.space_group_name_H-M   'P 1'
#
loop_
_entity.id
_entity.type
_entity.pdbx_description
1 polymer ?
#
loop_
_entity_poly.entity_id
_entity_poly.type
_entity_poly.pdbx_seq_one_letter_code
_entity_poly.pdbx_strand_id
1 'polypeptide(L)'
;GEAPPPPWSLLVGNVGDCAAVLCRGGAALPVSDAHKPARPDEAARIRRAGGWVTEDEDGISRVCGELSVARALGDADYKGMAGKDLDAMFFLFPEGHPREFSGDLIVGEPEFRSLALGPGDAFLLLACDGLWDVMDEQTAVEVARELLAEEEGKAAAAAG
;
A
#
# COMPACT_ATOMS: atom_id res chain seq x y z
N GLY A 1 -17.19 22.64 25.80
CA GLY A 1 -16.55 21.35 26.05
C GLY A 1 -16.98 20.44 24.94
N GLU A 2 -16.05 19.99 24.12
CA GLU A 2 -16.35 19.11 22.99
C GLU A 2 -16.77 17.74 23.52
N ALA A 3 -17.80 17.15 22.92
CA ALA A 3 -18.27 15.81 23.31
C ALA A 3 -17.12 14.79 23.14
N PRO A 4 -17.02 13.77 24.01
CA PRO A 4 -15.99 12.75 23.86
C PRO A 4 -16.10 12.11 22.46
N PRO A 5 -14.98 11.82 21.78
CA PRO A 5 -15.03 11.14 20.49
C PRO A 5 -15.80 9.82 20.65
N PRO A 6 -16.60 9.41 19.65
CA PRO A 6 -17.40 8.20 19.74
C PRO A 6 -16.50 6.98 19.96
N PRO A 7 -17.03 5.86 20.50
CA PRO A 7 -16.23 4.76 21.01
C PRO A 7 -15.58 3.88 19.91
N TRP A 8 -15.70 4.27 18.64
CA TRP A 8 -15.25 3.44 17.51
C TRP A 8 -13.88 3.90 17.03
N SER A 9 -12.95 2.96 16.97
CA SER A 9 -11.63 3.14 16.38
C SER A 9 -11.52 2.33 15.10
N LEU A 10 -10.95 2.92 14.05
CA LEU A 10 -10.51 2.19 12.87
C LEU A 10 -9.03 1.79 13.05
N LEU A 11 -8.74 0.51 12.83
CA LEU A 11 -7.38 -0.03 12.76
C LEU A 11 -7.17 -0.58 11.35
N VAL A 12 -6.17 -0.04 10.64
CA VAL A 12 -5.77 -0.48 9.31
C VAL A 12 -4.41 -1.15 9.41
N GLY A 13 -4.31 -2.39 8.96
CA GLY A 13 -3.03 -3.10 8.78
C GLY A 13 -2.76 -3.29 7.30
N ASN A 14 -1.69 -2.68 6.76
CA ASN A 14 -1.34 -2.78 5.35
C ASN A 14 -0.06 -3.59 5.13
N VAL A 15 -0.07 -4.45 4.10
CA VAL A 15 1.07 -5.24 3.61
C VAL A 15 0.88 -5.41 2.12
N GLY A 16 1.80 -4.85 1.33
CA GLY A 16 1.66 -4.73 -0.11
C GLY A 16 1.37 -3.30 -0.56
N ASP A 17 0.95 -3.16 -1.80
CA ASP A 17 0.77 -1.90 -2.52
C ASP A 17 -0.69 -1.54 -2.80
N CYS A 18 -1.63 -2.29 -2.20
CA CYS A 18 -2.97 -1.77 -1.94
C CYS A 18 -2.89 -0.53 -1.02
N ALA A 19 -3.93 0.30 -1.10
CA ALA A 19 -4.09 1.44 -0.21
C ALA A 19 -5.54 1.61 0.25
N ALA A 20 -5.67 2.23 1.43
CA ALA A 20 -6.89 2.52 2.14
C ALA A 20 -7.03 4.03 2.36
N VAL A 21 -8.19 4.58 1.99
CA VAL A 21 -8.48 6.02 2.06
C VAL A 21 -9.82 6.23 2.76
N LEU A 22 -9.82 6.99 3.84
CA LEU A 22 -11.03 7.36 4.56
C LEU A 22 -11.58 8.68 4.00
N CYS A 23 -12.87 8.73 3.69
CA CYS A 23 -13.57 9.99 3.44
C CYS A 23 -13.99 10.62 4.77
N ARG A 24 -13.36 11.75 5.12
CA ARG A 24 -13.66 12.53 6.33
C ARG A 24 -14.06 13.95 5.96
N GLY A 25 -15.32 14.31 6.21
CA GLY A 25 -15.86 15.63 5.86
C GLY A 25 -15.82 15.92 4.36
N GLY A 26 -15.74 14.90 3.51
CA GLY A 26 -15.58 15.02 2.05
C GLY A 26 -14.16 15.14 1.55
N ALA A 27 -13.16 15.17 2.43
CA ALA A 27 -11.77 15.07 2.05
C ALA A 27 -11.28 13.62 2.12
N ALA A 28 -10.39 13.26 1.20
CA ALA A 28 -9.62 12.04 1.27
C ALA A 28 -8.56 12.13 2.39
N LEU A 29 -8.58 11.14 3.27
CA LEU A 29 -7.57 10.93 4.30
C LEU A 29 -6.92 9.56 4.08
N PRO A 30 -5.72 9.49 3.51
CA PRO A 30 -4.96 8.24 3.41
C PRO A 30 -4.72 7.64 4.80
N VAL A 31 -5.20 6.42 5.02
CA VAL A 31 -5.08 5.68 6.30
C VAL A 31 -4.17 4.46 6.18
N SER A 32 -3.47 4.33 5.06
CA SER A 32 -2.33 3.45 4.84
C SER A 32 -1.45 4.04 3.73
N ASP A 33 -0.20 3.63 3.66
CA ASP A 33 0.66 3.93 2.51
C ASP A 33 1.01 2.63 1.78
N ALA A 34 1.02 2.67 0.44
CA ALA A 34 1.43 1.55 -0.39
C ALA A 34 2.93 1.25 -0.17
N HIS A 35 3.28 -0.04 -0.04
CA HIS A 35 4.67 -0.48 0.13
C HIS A 35 5.34 -0.72 -1.23
N LYS A 36 5.51 0.36 -2.02
CA LYS A 36 6.24 0.30 -3.30
C LYS A 36 7.76 0.27 -3.05
N PRO A 37 8.57 -0.43 -3.86
CA PRO A 37 10.03 -0.50 -3.72
C PRO A 37 10.74 0.86 -3.68
N ALA A 38 10.21 1.88 -4.38
CA ALA A 38 10.75 3.23 -4.36
C ALA A 38 10.52 4.00 -3.05
N ARG A 39 9.63 3.54 -2.15
CA ARG A 39 9.36 4.20 -0.87
C ARG A 39 10.66 4.29 -0.07
N PRO A 40 11.08 5.47 0.45
CA PRO A 40 12.45 5.66 0.92
C PRO A 40 12.94 4.69 2.00
N ASP A 41 12.08 4.34 2.96
CA ASP A 41 12.36 3.38 4.02
C ASP A 41 12.46 1.94 3.50
N GLU A 42 11.57 1.55 2.57
CA GLU A 42 11.63 0.26 1.88
C GLU A 42 12.88 0.12 1.02
N ALA A 43 13.17 1.13 0.19
CA ALA A 43 14.36 1.16 -0.64
C ALA A 43 15.64 1.05 0.20
N ALA A 44 15.68 1.73 1.35
CA ALA A 44 16.80 1.65 2.28
C ALA A 44 16.90 0.26 2.93
N ARG A 45 15.77 -0.37 3.31
CA ARG A 45 15.74 -1.74 3.84
C ARG A 45 16.27 -2.75 2.83
N ILE A 46 15.77 -2.70 1.60
CA ILE A 46 16.18 -3.58 0.49
C ILE A 46 17.69 -3.45 0.26
N ARG A 47 18.22 -2.22 0.18
CA ARG A 47 19.66 -1.99 -0.01
C ARG A 47 20.51 -2.50 1.16
N ARG A 48 20.04 -2.34 2.41
CA ARG A 48 20.72 -2.91 3.58
C ARG A 48 20.77 -4.43 3.56
N ALA A 49 19.76 -5.08 2.98
CA ALA A 49 19.70 -6.52 2.79
C ALA A 49 20.60 -7.02 1.64
N GLY A 50 21.30 -6.13 0.92
CA GLY A 50 22.09 -6.44 -0.26
C GLY A 50 21.29 -6.47 -1.56
N GLY A 51 20.02 -6.06 -1.55
CA GLY A 51 19.22 -5.89 -2.76
C GLY A 51 19.42 -4.54 -3.44
N TRP A 52 18.74 -4.36 -4.57
CA TRP A 52 18.66 -3.08 -5.26
C TRP A 52 17.23 -2.80 -5.72
N VAL A 53 16.96 -1.54 -6.08
CA VAL A 53 15.69 -1.11 -6.65
C VAL A 53 15.98 -0.60 -8.05
N THR A 54 15.30 -1.16 -9.05
CA THR A 54 15.31 -0.69 -10.43
C THR A 54 14.00 0.01 -10.74
N GLU A 55 13.97 0.79 -11.80
CA GLU A 55 12.76 1.37 -12.39
C GLU A 55 12.75 0.96 -13.86
N ASP A 56 11.61 0.46 -14.34
CA ASP A 56 11.44 0.12 -15.77
C ASP A 56 11.00 1.34 -16.60
N GLU A 57 10.80 1.15 -17.90
CA GLU A 57 10.47 2.25 -18.83
C GLU A 57 9.12 2.92 -18.53
N ASP A 58 8.24 2.23 -17.80
CA ASP A 58 6.93 2.73 -17.37
C ASP A 58 6.99 3.41 -15.99
N GLY A 59 8.17 3.56 -15.40
CA GLY A 59 8.35 4.17 -14.07
C GLY A 59 8.03 3.22 -12.91
N ILE A 60 7.87 1.91 -13.16
CA ILE A 60 7.50 0.95 -12.13
C ILE A 60 8.77 0.49 -11.40
N SER A 61 8.84 0.81 -10.11
CA SER A 61 9.96 0.40 -9.26
C SER A 61 9.88 -1.08 -8.91
N ARG A 62 11.00 -1.82 -9.01
CA ARG A 62 11.08 -3.27 -8.74
C ARG A 62 12.24 -3.64 -7.81
N VAL A 63 12.00 -4.58 -6.90
CA VAL A 63 13.02 -5.22 -6.06
C VAL A 63 13.84 -6.17 -6.93
N CYS A 64 15.14 -5.89 -7.03
CA CYS A 64 16.10 -6.67 -7.80
C CYS A 64 15.72 -6.89 -9.28
N GLY A 65 14.89 -6.00 -9.86
CA GLY A 65 14.37 -6.15 -11.23
C GLY A 65 13.10 -6.99 -11.37
N GLU A 66 12.63 -7.63 -10.30
CA GLU A 66 11.59 -8.66 -10.39
C GLU A 66 10.24 -8.16 -9.84
N LEU A 67 10.16 -7.91 -8.53
CA LEU A 67 8.90 -7.68 -7.82
C LEU A 67 8.57 -6.18 -7.67
N SER A 68 7.38 -5.75 -8.07
CA SER A 68 6.91 -4.36 -7.96
C SER A 68 6.38 -3.97 -6.56
N VAL A 69 6.53 -4.84 -5.57
CA VAL A 69 6.13 -4.65 -4.18
C VAL A 69 7.31 -4.82 -3.24
N ALA A 70 7.34 -4.11 -2.12
CA ALA A 70 8.39 -4.25 -1.10
C ALA A 70 7.98 -5.17 0.06
N ARG A 71 6.67 -5.36 0.26
CA ARG A 71 6.10 -6.19 1.32
C ARG A 71 5.03 -7.10 0.77
N ALA A 72 5.02 -8.35 1.22
CA ALA A 72 4.00 -9.33 0.86
C ALA A 72 3.98 -10.49 1.86
N LEU A 73 2.81 -11.09 2.04
CA LEU A 73 2.66 -12.32 2.84
C LEU A 73 3.35 -13.52 2.16
N GLY A 74 3.30 -13.58 0.82
CA GLY A 74 3.91 -14.62 -0.01
C GLY A 74 5.41 -14.43 -0.28
N ASP A 75 5.85 -14.72 -1.51
CA ASP A 75 7.21 -14.47 -2.00
C ASP A 75 8.31 -15.10 -1.13
N ALA A 76 8.10 -16.36 -0.74
CA ALA A 76 9.02 -17.11 0.13
C ALA A 76 10.45 -17.18 -0.42
N ASP A 77 10.61 -17.16 -1.75
CA ASP A 77 11.93 -17.18 -2.40
C ASP A 77 12.75 -15.93 -2.08
N TYR A 78 12.10 -14.82 -1.73
CA TYR A 78 12.70 -13.51 -1.40
C TYR A 78 12.88 -13.28 0.11
N LYS A 79 12.59 -14.31 0.93
CA LYS A 79 12.67 -14.31 2.39
C LYS A 79 13.76 -15.25 2.88
N GLY A 80 14.39 -14.91 4.00
CA GLY A 80 15.50 -15.65 4.59
C GLY A 80 16.71 -15.73 3.66
N MET A 81 17.03 -14.64 2.95
CA MET A 81 18.05 -14.66 1.88
C MET A 81 19.49 -14.80 2.37
N ALA A 82 19.73 -14.55 3.66
CA ALA A 82 21.04 -14.64 4.25
C ALA A 82 21.63 -16.05 4.09
N GLY A 83 22.73 -16.17 3.36
CA GLY A 83 23.43 -17.44 3.12
C GLY A 83 22.70 -18.40 2.17
N LYS A 84 21.66 -17.96 1.46
CA LYS A 84 21.06 -18.78 0.40
C LYS A 84 22.04 -18.97 -0.76
N ASP A 85 22.01 -20.16 -1.34
CA ASP A 85 22.65 -20.43 -2.61
C ASP A 85 21.92 -19.66 -3.72
N LEU A 86 22.63 -18.71 -4.33
CA LEU A 86 22.07 -17.83 -5.36
C LEU A 86 22.22 -18.39 -6.76
N ASP A 87 22.91 -19.52 -6.96
CA ASP A 87 23.07 -20.14 -8.27
C ASP A 87 21.73 -20.70 -8.82
N ALA A 88 20.75 -20.91 -7.93
CA ALA A 88 19.37 -21.28 -8.29
C ALA A 88 18.46 -20.06 -8.57
N MET A 89 18.94 -18.83 -8.37
CA MET A 89 18.16 -17.60 -8.47
C MET A 89 18.53 -16.83 -9.74
N PHE A 90 17.54 -16.47 -10.57
CA PHE A 90 17.76 -15.82 -11.87
C PHE A 90 17.90 -14.29 -11.78
N PHE A 91 18.55 -13.75 -10.74
CA PHE A 91 18.76 -12.31 -10.68
C PHE A 91 19.80 -11.85 -11.70
N LEU A 92 19.45 -10.79 -12.45
CA LEU A 92 20.40 -10.02 -13.24
C LEU A 92 21.17 -9.08 -12.32
N PHE A 93 22.18 -9.63 -11.64
CA PHE A 93 23.02 -8.86 -10.72
C PHE A 93 23.72 -7.69 -11.42
N PRO A 94 23.67 -6.48 -10.85
CA PRO A 94 24.46 -5.36 -11.33
C PRO A 94 25.95 -5.67 -11.38
N GLU A 95 26.68 -5.02 -12.29
CA GLU A 95 28.13 -5.16 -12.37
C GLU A 95 28.79 -4.79 -11.03
N GLY A 96 29.70 -5.64 -10.56
CA GLY A 96 30.40 -5.45 -9.28
C GLY A 96 29.58 -5.82 -8.03
N HIS A 97 28.35 -6.31 -8.19
CA HIS A 97 27.55 -6.79 -7.05
C HIS A 97 28.19 -8.04 -6.41
N PRO A 98 28.30 -8.12 -5.06
CA PRO A 98 28.97 -9.23 -4.38
C PRO A 98 28.20 -10.56 -4.46
N ARG A 99 26.96 -10.54 -4.95
CA ARG A 99 26.03 -11.69 -4.95
C ARG A 99 25.86 -12.30 -3.57
N GLU A 100 25.69 -11.42 -2.58
CA GLU A 100 25.41 -11.81 -1.21
C GLU A 100 24.23 -10.97 -0.71
N PHE A 101 23.29 -11.63 -0.05
CA PHE A 101 22.22 -10.98 0.68
C PHE A 101 22.43 -11.19 2.18
N SER A 102 22.05 -10.18 2.97
CA SER A 102 22.19 -10.19 4.43
C SER A 102 20.85 -10.26 5.17
N GLY A 103 19.73 -10.24 4.43
CA GLY A 103 18.39 -10.30 5.01
C GLY A 103 17.29 -10.36 3.95
N ASP A 104 16.05 -10.20 4.39
CA ASP A 104 14.87 -10.34 3.53
C ASP A 104 14.76 -9.21 2.51
N LEU A 105 14.52 -9.57 1.25
CA LEU A 105 14.26 -8.61 0.18
C LEU A 105 12.79 -8.18 0.20
N ILE A 106 11.89 -9.13 0.48
CA ILE A 106 10.46 -8.89 0.71
C ILE A 106 10.14 -9.25 2.15
N VAL A 107 9.39 -8.39 2.83
CA VAL A 107 8.99 -8.64 4.22
C VAL A 107 7.48 -8.82 4.37
N GLY A 108 7.08 -9.58 5.39
CA GLY A 108 5.66 -9.87 5.67
C GLY A 108 5.05 -8.99 6.76
N GLU A 109 5.81 -8.06 7.35
CA GLU A 109 5.31 -7.26 8.47
C GLU A 109 4.36 -6.15 8.03
N PRO A 110 3.13 -6.12 8.56
CA PRO A 110 2.17 -5.05 8.30
C PRO A 110 2.56 -3.72 8.97
N GLU A 111 2.24 -2.61 8.31
CA GLU A 111 2.15 -1.30 8.96
C GLU A 111 0.74 -1.08 9.50
N PHE A 112 0.65 -0.69 10.76
CA PHE A 112 -0.61 -0.40 11.42
C PHE A 112 -0.82 1.11 11.58
N ARG A 113 -2.00 1.59 11.22
CA ARG A 113 -2.51 2.93 11.59
C ARG A 113 -3.81 2.78 12.37
N SER A 114 -3.93 3.54 13.45
CA SER A 114 -5.15 3.60 14.25
C SER A 114 -5.64 5.03 14.34
N LEU A 115 -6.95 5.21 14.20
CA LEU A 115 -7.60 6.49 14.30
C LEU A 115 -8.95 6.37 15.01
N ALA A 116 -9.29 7.38 15.80
CA ALA A 116 -10.64 7.55 16.31
C ALA A 116 -11.56 7.97 15.15
N LEU A 117 -12.71 7.32 15.04
CA LEU A 117 -13.75 7.73 14.12
C LEU A 117 -14.57 8.85 14.74
N GLY A 118 -15.19 9.67 13.91
CA GLY A 118 -16.07 10.77 14.30
C GLY A 118 -17.25 10.91 13.34
N PRO A 119 -18.23 11.78 13.67
CA PRO A 119 -19.44 11.95 12.84
C PRO A 119 -19.18 12.42 11.40
N GLY A 120 -17.99 12.96 11.11
CA GLY A 120 -17.59 13.37 9.77
C GLY A 120 -17.04 12.24 8.90
N ASP A 121 -16.81 11.04 9.46
CA ASP A 121 -16.34 9.89 8.70
C ASP A 121 -17.48 9.22 7.95
N ALA A 122 -17.40 9.20 6.62
CA ALA A 122 -18.48 8.72 5.77
C ALA A 122 -18.28 7.27 5.33
N PHE A 123 -17.14 6.97 4.69
CA PHE A 123 -16.83 5.65 4.14
C PHE A 123 -15.32 5.44 3.98
N LEU A 124 -14.90 4.19 3.91
CA LEU A 124 -13.54 3.77 3.64
C LEU A 124 -13.46 3.18 2.22
N LEU A 125 -12.54 3.68 1.41
CA LEU A 125 -12.15 3.06 0.15
C LEU A 125 -10.97 2.12 0.40
N LEU A 126 -11.07 0.90 -0.13
CA LEU A 126 -10.01 -0.10 -0.15
C LEU A 126 -9.85 -0.55 -1.60
N ALA A 127 -8.67 -0.34 -2.18
CA ALA A 127 -8.40 -0.77 -3.54
C ALA A 127 -6.94 -1.17 -3.74
N CYS A 128 -6.70 -1.96 -4.77
CA CYS A 128 -5.36 -2.27 -5.26
C CYS A 128 -4.78 -1.12 -6.10
N ASP A 129 -3.51 -1.26 -6.43
CA ASP A 129 -2.77 -0.36 -7.32
C ASP A 129 -3.44 -0.12 -8.67
N GLY A 130 -4.17 -1.11 -9.23
CA GLY A 130 -4.91 -0.92 -10.48
C GLY A 130 -5.91 0.26 -10.49
N LEU A 131 -6.41 0.68 -9.31
CA LEU A 131 -7.15 1.95 -9.18
C LEU A 131 -6.20 3.13 -8.92
N TRP A 132 -5.33 2.99 -7.93
CA TRP A 132 -4.50 4.08 -7.42
C TRP A 132 -3.41 4.55 -8.39
N ASP A 133 -3.04 3.72 -9.36
CA ASP A 133 -2.10 4.07 -10.44
C ASP A 133 -2.73 5.02 -11.46
N VAL A 134 -4.07 5.11 -11.53
CA VAL A 134 -4.80 5.92 -12.53
C VAL A 134 -5.72 6.98 -11.92
N MET A 135 -5.90 6.98 -10.60
CA MET A 135 -6.81 7.87 -9.90
C MET A 135 -6.24 8.26 -8.53
N ASP A 136 -6.15 9.56 -8.26
CA ASP A 136 -5.75 10.07 -6.95
C ASP A 136 -6.85 9.89 -5.91
N GLU A 137 -6.48 9.95 -4.63
CA GLU A 137 -7.37 9.63 -3.53
C GLU A 137 -8.58 10.59 -3.43
N GLN A 138 -8.38 11.88 -3.73
CA GLN A 138 -9.44 12.88 -3.63
C GLN A 138 -10.46 12.70 -4.73
N THR A 139 -10.01 12.49 -5.97
CA THR A 139 -10.89 12.16 -7.10
C THR A 139 -11.72 10.91 -6.81
N ALA A 140 -11.10 9.85 -6.27
CA ALA A 140 -11.82 8.63 -5.91
C ALA A 140 -12.91 8.86 -4.84
N VAL A 141 -12.61 9.68 -3.84
CA VAL A 141 -13.58 10.07 -2.81
C VAL A 141 -14.74 10.88 -3.39
N GLU A 142 -14.46 11.81 -4.28
CA GLU A 142 -15.49 12.63 -4.94
C GLU A 142 -16.44 11.77 -5.77
N VAL A 143 -15.91 10.88 -6.63
CA VAL A 143 -16.71 9.95 -7.42
C VAL A 143 -17.55 9.03 -6.52
N ALA A 144 -16.96 8.47 -5.46
CA ALA A 144 -17.69 7.61 -4.54
C ALA A 144 -18.83 8.37 -3.83
N ARG A 145 -18.62 9.64 -3.45
CA ARG A 145 -19.66 10.49 -2.84
C ARG A 145 -20.81 10.74 -3.80
N GLU A 146 -20.52 11.04 -5.05
CA GLU A 146 -21.55 11.27 -6.08
C GLU A 146 -22.41 10.02 -6.28
N LEU A 147 -21.78 8.85 -6.45
CA LEU A 147 -22.48 7.58 -6.64
C LEU A 147 -23.36 7.21 -5.44
N LEU A 148 -22.85 7.40 -4.21
CA LEU A 148 -23.63 7.13 -3.00
C LEU A 148 -24.84 8.06 -2.88
N ALA A 149 -24.68 9.36 -3.18
CA ALA A 149 -25.77 10.33 -3.15
C ALA A 149 -26.85 10.03 -4.20
N GLU A 150 -26.46 9.56 -5.39
CA GLU A 150 -27.42 9.13 -6.43
C GLU A 150 -28.26 7.93 -5.97
N GLU A 151 -27.62 6.93 -5.36
CA GLU A 151 -28.31 5.74 -4.85
C GLU A 151 -29.28 6.08 -3.70
N GLU A 152 -28.88 6.97 -2.79
CA GLU A 152 -29.76 7.50 -1.74
C GLU A 152 -30.97 8.23 -2.34
N GLY A 153 -30.75 9.05 -3.37
CA GLY A 153 -31.82 9.75 -4.08
C GLY A 153 -32.82 8.80 -4.75
N LYS A 154 -32.33 7.74 -5.41
CA LYS A 154 -33.17 6.69 -6.02
C LYS A 154 -33.97 5.93 -4.96
N ALA A 155 -33.34 5.57 -3.86
CA ALA A 155 -34.00 4.86 -2.75
C ALA A 155 -35.11 5.71 -2.12
N ALA A 156 -34.87 7.00 -1.92
CA ALA A 156 -35.87 7.93 -1.41
C ALA A 156 -37.07 8.10 -2.38
N ALA A 157 -36.80 8.18 -3.68
CA ALA A 157 -37.85 8.28 -4.71
C ALA A 157 -38.70 7.02 -4.84
N ALA A 158 -38.13 5.83 -4.58
CA ALA A 158 -38.86 4.56 -4.60
C ALA A 158 -39.71 4.30 -3.35
N ALA A 159 -39.46 5.03 -2.25
CA ALA A 159 -40.14 4.86 -0.97
C ALA A 159 -41.30 5.85 -0.73
N GLY A 160 -41.47 6.86 -1.60
CA GLY A 160 -42.55 7.87 -1.54
C GLY A 160 -43.65 7.60 -2.56
#